data_AF-A0A958AUH6-F1
#
_entry.id   AF-A0A958AUH6-F1
#
_cell.length_a   1.000
_cell.length_b   1.000
_cell.length_c   1.000
_cell.angle_alpha   90.00
_cell.angle_beta   90.00
_cell.angle_gamma   90.00
#
_symmetry.space_group_name_H-M   'P 1'
#
loop_
_entity.id
_entity.type
_entity.pdbx_description
1 polymer ?
#
loop_
_entity_poly.entity_id
_entity_poly.type
_entity_poly.pdbx_seq_one_letter_code
_entity_poly.pdbx_strand_id
1 'polypeptide(L)' 'MEKWEATFDKFFEHFFHLPTLVIFAVIGMLLIWFTYDIGFDVGAGFARLTSNQGGLNLYWGSGCCTLSIQ' A
#
# COMPACT_ATOMS: atom_id res chain seq x y z
N MET A 1 -32.13 -23.45 -4.29
CA MET A 1 -30.82 -22.93 -4.73
C MET A 1 -30.93 -21.50 -5.24
N GLU A 2 -32.03 -21.12 -5.90
CA GLU A 2 -32.36 -19.73 -6.35
C GLU A 2 -32.18 -18.59 -5.32
N LYS A 3 -32.51 -18.81 -4.04
CA LYS A 3 -32.38 -17.75 -3.01
C LYS A 3 -30.94 -17.33 -2.71
N TRP A 4 -29.99 -18.23 -2.93
CA TRP A 4 -28.57 -17.98 -2.66
C TRP A 4 -27.93 -17.13 -3.75
N GLU A 5 -28.28 -17.38 -5.02
CA GLU A 5 -27.77 -16.60 -6.17
C GLU A 5 -28.25 -15.14 -6.10
N ALA A 6 -29.53 -14.90 -5.81
CA ALA A 6 -30.08 -13.54 -5.67
C ALA A 6 -29.48 -12.75 -4.49
N THR A 7 -28.92 -13.44 -3.49
CA THR A 7 -28.23 -12.79 -2.35
C THR A 7 -26.79 -12.45 -2.73
N PHE A 8 -26.12 -13.31 -3.50
CA PHE A 8 -24.79 -13.05 -4.04
C PHE A 8 -24.79 -11.91 -5.04
N ASP A 9 -25.77 -11.82 -5.94
CA ASP A 9 -25.84 -10.74 -6.91
C ASP A 9 -25.96 -9.38 -6.23
N LYS A 10 -26.83 -9.25 -5.22
CA LYS A 10 -26.95 -8.02 -4.42
C LYS A 10 -25.70 -7.71 -3.62
N PHE A 11 -25.00 -8.73 -3.13
CA PHE A 11 -23.71 -8.56 -2.47
C PHE A 11 -22.67 -8.01 -3.44
N PHE A 12 -22.54 -8.58 -4.64
CA PHE A 12 -21.61 -8.10 -5.66
C PHE A 12 -21.94 -6.69 -6.14
N GLU A 13 -23.23 -6.37 -6.32
CA GLU A 13 -23.68 -5.03 -6.67
C GLU A 13 -23.24 -4.01 -5.61
N HIS A 14 -23.38 -4.34 -4.33
CA HIS A 14 -23.00 -3.46 -3.23
C HIS A 14 -21.47 -3.40 -3.00
N PHE A 15 -20.78 -4.51 -3.20
CA PHE A 15 -19.35 -4.66 -3.00
C PHE A 15 -18.53 -3.96 -4.09
N PHE A 16 -19.00 -4.00 -5.35
CA PHE A 16 -18.36 -3.32 -6.47
C PHE A 16 -18.84 -1.88 -6.66
N HIS A 17 -19.63 -1.33 -5.75
CA HIS A 17 -19.87 0.12 -5.73
C HIS A 17 -18.58 0.87 -5.41
N LEU A 18 -18.34 1.94 -6.16
CA LEU A 18 -17.14 2.77 -6.06
C LEU A 18 -16.77 3.16 -4.62
N PRO A 19 -17.70 3.58 -3.74
CA PRO A 19 -17.35 3.93 -2.36
C PRO A 19 -16.82 2.74 -1.55
N THR A 20 -17.42 1.56 -1.73
CA THR A 20 -17.01 0.33 -1.04
C THR A 20 -15.60 -0.07 -1.45
N LEU A 21 -15.29 -0.04 -2.74
CA LEU A 21 -13.96 -0.35 -3.26
C LEU A 21 -12.90 0.65 -2.78
N VAL A 22 -13.23 1.95 -2.73
CA VAL A 22 -12.34 2.99 -2.21
C VAL A 22 -12.04 2.77 -0.73
N ILE A 23 -13.05 2.43 0.08
CA ILE A 23 -12.86 2.13 1.51
C ILE A 23 -11.93 0.92 1.69
N PHE A 24 -12.16 -0.18 0.94
CA PHE A 24 -11.29 -1.36 1.02
C PHE A 24 -9.87 -1.07 0.56
N ALA A 25 -9.67 -0.24 -0.47
CA ALA A 25 -8.34 0.16 -0.92
C ALA A 25 -7.59 0.99 0.15
N VAL A 26 -8.28 1.94 0.81
CA VAL A 26 -7.70 2.74 1.90
C VAL A 26 -7.37 1.86 3.10
N ILE A 27 -8.27 0.97 3.51
CA ILE A 27 -8.01 0.01 4.60
C ILE A 27 -6.84 -0.90 4.25
N GLY A 28 -6.78 -1.41 3.02
CA GLY A 28 -5.66 -2.22 2.54
C GLY A 28 -4.32 -1.47 2.59
N MET A 29 -4.32 -0.20 2.17
CA MET A 29 -3.13 0.66 2.25
C MET A 29 -2.68 0.87 3.70
N LEU A 30 -3.62 1.14 4.63
CA LEU A 30 -3.33 1.28 6.05
C LEU A 30 -2.81 -0.02 6.66
N LEU A 31 -3.40 -1.17 6.31
CA LEU A 31 -2.93 -2.47 6.79
C LEU A 31 -1.52 -2.77 6.29
N ILE A 32 -1.21 -2.47 5.03
CA ILE A 32 0.16 -2.61 4.50
C ILE A 32 1.11 -1.69 5.28
N TRP A 33 0.70 -0.43 5.49
CA TRP A 33 1.49 0.53 6.27
C TRP A 33 1.79 0.01 7.69
N PHE A 34 0.77 -0.48 8.40
CA PHE A 34 0.90 -1.02 9.76
C PHE A 34 1.63 -2.37 9.83
N THR A 35 1.39 -3.27 8.88
CA THR A 35 1.96 -4.63 8.90
C THR A 35 3.44 -4.63 8.54
N TYR A 36 3.83 -3.76 7.61
CA TYR A 36 5.21 -3.67 7.14
C TYR A 36 6.02 -2.58 7.87
N ASP A 37 5.39 -1.83 8.78
CA ASP A 37 5.96 -0.68 9.49
C ASP A 37 6.78 0.21 8.54
N ILE A 38 6.10 0.63 7.46
CA ILE A 38 6.77 1.32 6.35
C ILE A 38 7.06 2.75 6.79
N GLY A 39 8.31 3.01 7.14
CA GLY A 39 8.84 4.35 7.34
C GLY A 39 9.36 4.93 6.03
N PHE A 40 8.80 6.04 5.57
CA PHE A 40 9.34 6.77 4.43
C PHE A 40 9.90 8.13 4.89
N ASP A 41 11.22 8.29 4.77
CA ASP A 41 11.95 9.51 5.16
C ASP A 41 12.64 10.10 3.93
N VAL A 42 12.44 11.41 3.70
CA VAL A 42 13.00 12.13 2.56
C VAL A 42 13.69 13.39 3.05
N GLY A 43 14.96 13.52 2.70
CA GLY A 43 15.77 14.68 3.01
C GLY A 43 16.48 15.25 1.78
N ALA A 44 17.25 16.31 2.00
CA ALA A 44 18.06 16.89 0.94
C ALA A 44 19.19 15.92 0.54
N GLY A 45 19.01 15.24 -0.60
CA GLY A 45 19.97 14.31 -1.17
C GLY A 45 19.81 12.86 -0.72
N PHE A 46 18.69 12.49 -0.10
CA PHE A 46 18.36 11.09 0.18
C PHE A 46 16.85 10.82 0.24
N ALA A 47 16.45 9.59 -0.05
CA ALA A 47 15.19 8.99 0.38
C ALA A 47 15.45 7.61 0.98
N ARG A 48 14.75 7.30 2.06
CA ARG A 48 14.83 6.02 2.75
C ARG A 48 13.45 5.44 2.88
N LEU A 49 13.31 4.20 2.45
CA LEU A 49 12.14 3.38 2.66
C LEU A 49 12.56 2.26 3.61
N THR A 50 12.09 2.30 4.84
CA THR A 50 12.39 1.29 5.86
C THR A 50 11.16 0.46 6.11
N SER A 51 11.31 -0.85 6.23
CA SER A 51 10.25 -1.77 6.63
C SER A 51 10.78 -2.75 7.66
N ASN A 52 9.90 -3.50 8.31
CA ASN A 52 10.28 -4.60 9.19
C ASN A 52 11.07 -5.73 8.50
N GLN A 53 11.07 -5.78 7.16
CA GLN A 53 11.74 -6.80 6.35
C GLN A 53 13.05 -6.33 5.72
N GLY A 54 13.46 -5.08 5.97
CA GLY A 54 14.65 -4.48 5.37
C GLY A 54 14.41 -3.04 4.94
N GLY A 55 15.45 -2.40 4.44
CA GLY A 55 15.44 -1.00 4.03
C GLY A 55 15.98 -0.78 2.63
N LEU A 56 15.42 0.19 1.92
CA LEU A 56 15.93 0.70 0.67
C LEU A 56 16.33 2.16 0.88
N ASN A 57 17.63 2.43 0.73
CA ASN A 57 18.20 3.75 0.87
C ASN A 57 18.67 4.23 -0.50
N LEU A 58 18.13 5.36 -0.94
CA LEU A 58 18.53 6.10 -2.11
C LEU A 58 19.27 7.35 -1.65
N TYR A 59 20.51 7.52 -2.09
CA TYR A 59 21.29 8.73 -1.88
C TYR A 59 21.54 9.39 -3.24
N TRP A 60 21.18 10.67 -3.38
CA TRP A 60 21.56 11.47 -4.53
C TRP A 60 22.28 12.74 -4.09
N GLY A 61 23.60 12.70 -4.18
CA GLY A 61 24.47 13.85 -3.95
C GLY A 61 25.24 14.15 -5.23
N SER A 62 25.23 15.42 -5.65
CA SER A 62 26.15 15.92 -6.69
C SER A 62 26.06 15.20 -8.06
N GLY A 63 24.87 14.71 -8.43
CA GLY A 63 24.61 14.08 -9.73
C GLY A 63 24.80 12.55 -9.80
N CYS A 64 25.16 11.89 -8.70
CA CYS A 64 25.23 10.43 -8.61
C CYS A 64 24.12 9.87 -7.73
N CYS A 65 23.53 8.73 -8.13
CA CYS A 65 22.52 8.00 -7.35
C CYS A 65 23.11 6.68 -6.84
N THR A 66 23.14 6.48 -5.52
CA THR A 66 23.53 5.20 -4.91
C THR A 66 22.31 4.54 -4.30
N LEU A 67 21.95 3.35 -4.81
CA LEU A 67 20.94 2.48 -4.22
C LEU A 67 21.63 1.49 -3.28
N SER A 68 21.20 1.45 -2.01
CA SER A 68 21.65 0.47 -1.03
C SER A 68 20.44 -0.25 -0.45
N ILE A 69 20.50 -1.58 -0.39
CA ILE A 69 19.47 -2.44 0.20
C ILE A 69 20.05 -3.00 1.50
N GLN A 70 19.29 -2.88 2.59
CA GLN A 70 19.69 -3.22 3.94
C GLN A 70 18.82 -4.34 4.51
#